data_AF-A0A511UYI0-F1
#
_entry.id   AF-A0A511UYI0-F1
#
_cell.length_a   1.000
_cell.length_b   1.000
_cell.length_c   1.000
_cell.angle_alpha   90.00
_cell.angle_beta   90.00
_cell.angle_gamma   90.00
#
_symmetry.space_group_name_H-M   'P 1'
#
loop_
_entity.id
_entity.type
_entity.pdbx_description
1 polymer ?
#
loop_
_entity_poly.entity_id
_entity_poly.type
_entity_poly.pdbx_seq_one_letter_code
_entity_poly.pdbx_strand_id
1 'polypeptide(L)' 'MALVESVNPNDSVTEIDGIKFVVDKGQAAYFENTKLDFVKSMFGFGEFRLVNR' A
#
# COMPACT_ATOMS: atom_id res chain seq x y z
N MET A 1 -3.39 -2.28 -6.39
CA MET A 1 -2.32 -1.31 -6.05
C MET A 1 -1.54 -1.00 -7.31
N ALA A 2 -1.09 0.23 -7.48
CA ALA A 2 -0.33 0.67 -8.65
C ALA A 2 0.87 1.52 -8.20
N LEU A 3 1.91 1.55 -9.03
CA LEU A 3 3.02 2.48 -8.83
C LEU A 3 2.53 3.90 -9.12
N VAL A 4 2.91 4.84 -8.27
CA VAL A 4 2.63 6.27 -8.45
C VAL A 4 3.94 7.03 -8.49
N GLU A 5 4.02 8.01 -9.39
CA GLU A 5 5.22 8.83 -9.58
C GLU A 5 5.22 10.10 -8.71
N SER A 6 4.04 10.47 -8.20
CA SER A 6 3.84 11.70 -7.40
C SER A 6 2.77 11.50 -6.32
N VAL A 7 2.75 12.43 -5.37
CA VAL A 7 1.80 12.48 -4.25
C VAL A 7 0.90 13.70 -4.42
N ASN A 8 -0.40 13.55 -4.18
CA ASN A 8 -1.36 14.64 -4.19
C ASN A 8 -1.48 15.29 -2.80
N PRO A 9 -1.92 16.57 -2.70
CA PRO A 9 -2.12 17.23 -1.41
C PRO A 9 -3.10 16.51 -0.46
N ASN A 10 -4.04 15.73 -1.02
CA ASN A 10 -5.04 14.98 -0.28
C ASN A 10 -4.59 13.55 0.09
N ASP A 11 -3.35 13.16 -0.20
CA ASP A 11 -2.89 11.82 0.12
C ASP A 11 -2.33 11.75 1.55
N SER A 12 -2.51 10.59 2.16
CA SER A 12 -1.75 10.14 3.32
C SER A 12 -0.56 9.32 2.84
N VAL A 13 0.62 9.58 3.41
CA VAL A 13 1.86 8.87 3.06
C VAL A 13 2.37 8.14 4.28
N THR A 14 2.63 6.84 4.13
CA THR A 14 3.31 6.01 5.13
C THR A 14 4.57 5.42 4.52
N GLU A 15 5.70 5.54 5.21
CA GLU A 15 6.99 5.03 4.75
C GLU A 15 7.40 3.81 5.58
N ILE A 16 7.73 2.71 4.90
CA ILE A 16 8.16 1.45 5.50
C ILE A 16 9.36 0.95 4.69
N ASP A 17 10.49 0.72 5.35
CA ASP A 17 11.74 0.24 4.73
C ASP A 17 12.17 1.03 3.48
N GLY A 18 11.94 2.35 3.49
CA GLY A 18 12.24 3.26 2.38
C GLY A 18 11.25 3.22 1.21
N ILE A 19 10.18 2.42 1.32
CA ILE A 19 9.08 2.37 0.36
C ILE A 19 7.93 3.25 0.85
N LYS A 20 7.46 4.14 -0.02
CA LYS A 20 6.32 5.03 0.28
C LYS A 20 5.03 4.42 -0.22
N PHE A 21 4.09 4.25 0.70
CA PHE A 21 2.71 3.87 0.44
C PHE A 21 1.84 5.10 0.52
N VAL A 22 1.01 5.29 -0.51
CA VAL A 22 0.18 6.48 -0.70
C VAL A 22 -1.27 6.06 -0.76
N VAL A 23 -2.12 6.68 0.07
CA VAL A 23 -3.56 6.42 0.13
C VAL A 23 -4.29 7.75 0.13
N ASP A 24 -5.25 7.95 -0.77
CA ASP A 24 -6.12 9.12 -0.73
C ASP A 24 -6.86 9.19 0.62
N LYS A 25 -6.86 10.36 1.28
CA LYS A 25 -7.46 10.52 2.61
C LYS A 25 -8.95 10.19 2.66
N GLY A 26 -9.68 10.37 1.57
CA GLY A 26 -11.10 9.98 1.46
C GLY A 26 -11.31 8.47 1.49
N GLN A 27 -10.27 7.70 1.19
CA GLN A 27 -10.28 6.24 1.24
C GLN A 27 -9.55 5.66 2.46
N ALA A 28 -8.84 6.48 3.25
CA ALA A 28 -8.00 6.02 4.34
C ALA A 28 -8.75 5.16 5.39
N ALA A 29 -10.03 5.43 5.61
CA ALA A 29 -10.87 4.66 6.52
C ALA A 29 -11.00 3.17 6.13
N TYR A 30 -10.90 2.83 4.84
CA TYR A 30 -10.91 1.43 4.38
C TYR A 30 -9.62 0.67 4.67
N PHE A 31 -8.56 1.39 5.04
CA PHE A 31 -7.25 0.84 5.33
C PHE A 31 -6.89 0.94 6.82
N GLU A 32 -7.82 1.42 7.65
CA GLU A 32 -7.62 1.51 9.09
C GLU A 32 -7.46 0.11 9.70
N ASN A 33 -6.39 -0.09 10.47
CA ASN A 33 -6.00 -1.38 11.05
C ASN A 33 -5.75 -2.52 10.02
N THR A 34 -5.63 -2.19 8.73
CA THR A 34 -5.29 -3.15 7.70
C THR A 34 -3.78 -3.38 7.66
N LYS A 35 -3.37 -4.63 7.40
CA LYS A 35 -1.97 -4.97 7.19
C LYS A 35 -1.70 -5.17 5.70
N LEU A 36 -0.48 -4.81 5.29
CA LEU A 36 0.03 -5.05 3.96
C LEU A 36 1.16 -6.07 4.03
N ASP A 37 1.13 -7.07 3.15
CA ASP A 37 2.18 -8.07 3.04
C ASP A 37 2.58 -8.28 1.57
N PHE A 38 3.82 -8.70 1.32
CA PHE A 38 4.33 -9.00 -0.02
C PHE A 38 4.44 -10.51 -0.21
N VAL A 39 3.61 -11.05 -1.11
CA VAL A 39 3.56 -12.48 -1.37
C VAL A 39 4.26 -12.79 -2.69
N LYS A 40 5.29 -13.65 -2.65
CA LYS A 40 5.95 -14.19 -3.84
C LYS A 40 5.19 -15.41 -4.35
N SER A 41 4.85 -15.39 -5.64
CA SER A 41 4.36 -16.57 -6.36
C SER A 41 5.50 -17.54 -6.68
N MET A 42 5.13 -18.79 -6.97
CA MET A 42 6.06 -19.85 -7.39
C MET A 42 6.87 -19.49 -8.64
N PHE A 43 6.34 -18.62 -9.51
CA PHE A 43 7.00 -18.20 -10.76
C PHE A 43 7.88 -16.96 -10.60
N GLY A 44 8.12 -16.50 -9.36
CA GLY A 44 9.00 -15.36 -9.08
C GLY A 44 8.33 -13.98 -9.18
N PHE A 45 7.10 -13.90 -9.68
CA PHE A 45 6.29 -12.68 -9.56
C PHE A 45 5.88 -12.48 -8.11
N GLY A 46 5.83 -11.24 -7.63
CA GLY A 46 5.31 -10.93 -6.31
C GLY A 46 4.28 -9.82 -6.36
N GLU A 47 3.36 -9.85 -5.42
CA GLU A 47 2.32 -8.83 -5.29
C GLU A 47 2.14 -8.43 -3.83
N PHE A 48 1.80 -7.16 -3.63
CA PHE A 48 1.32 -6.72 -2.33
C PHE A 48 -0.13 -7.19 -2.15
N ARG A 49 -0.45 -7.66 -0.94
CA ARG A 49 -1.80 -8.05 -0.55
C ARG A 49 -2.19 -7.36 0.75
N LEU A 50 -3.44 -6.91 0.80
CA LEU A 50 -4.07 -6.49 2.05
C LEU A 50 -4.49 -7.76 2.80
N VAL A 51 -4.10 -7.86 4.07
CA VAL A 51 -4.48 -8.96 4.95
C VAL A 51 -5.28 -8.39 6.11
N ASN A 52 -6.55 -8.79 6.20
CA ASN A 52 -7.38 -8.49 7.36
C ASN A 52 -7.03 -9.49 8.47
N ARG A 53 -6.94 -8.98 9.71
CA ARG A 53 -6.83 -9.83 10.90
C ARG A 53 -8.17 -10.44 11.27
#